data_AF-A0A935PWG0-F1
#
_entry.id   AF-A0A935PWG0-F1
#
_cell.length_a   1.000
_cell.length_b   1.000
_cell.length_c   1.000
_cell.angle_alpha   90.00
_cell.angle_beta   90.00
_cell.angle_gamma   90.00
#
_symmetry.space_group_name_H-M   'P 1'
#
loop_
_entity.id
_entity.type
_entity.pdbx_description
1 polymer ?
#
loop_
_entity_poly.entity_id
_entity_poly.type
_entity_poly.pdbx_seq_one_letter_code
_entity_poly.pdbx_strand_id
1 'polypeptide(L)'
;MEQASRRVCPPAGSSSRIGAVAFIHRFGALLNPHEHLDCLVIEGVFTANASGAATFHESGAPDQKLLDEVHAKVRHRLLRALTRRGVLEPEDAETMADWEHGGGFSLDTHAELAYHGYRYHST
;
A
#
# COMPACT_ATOMS: atom_id res chain seq x y z
N MET A 1 -4.12 -5.10 0.82
CA MET A 1 -2.95 -4.99 1.70
C MET A 1 -3.10 -5.88 2.93
N GLU A 2 -3.78 -5.49 4.02
CA GLU A 2 -3.80 -6.29 5.27
C GLU A 2 -4.21 -7.77 5.09
N GLN A 3 -5.35 -8.04 4.44
CA GLN A 3 -5.77 -9.43 4.16
C GLN A 3 -4.77 -10.22 3.31
N ALA A 4 -4.01 -9.56 2.43
CA ALA A 4 -2.98 -10.21 1.64
C ALA A 4 -1.75 -10.52 2.49
N SER A 5 -1.28 -9.58 3.31
CA SER A 5 -0.17 -9.78 4.25
C SER A 5 -0.44 -10.95 5.21
N ARG A 6 -1.69 -11.13 5.67
CA ARG A 6 -2.08 -12.28 6.50
C ARG A 6 -1.96 -13.62 5.79
N ARG A 7 -2.20 -13.69 4.47
CA ARG A 7 -2.12 -14.94 3.69
C ARG A 7 -0.68 -15.47 3.57
N VAL A 8 0.31 -14.60 3.69
CA VAL A 8 1.73 -14.92 3.55
C VAL A 8 2.49 -14.88 4.88
N CYS A 9 1.78 -14.71 6.00
CA CYS A 9 2.37 -14.66 7.33
C CYS A 9 1.71 -15.71 8.24
N PRO A 10 2.34 -16.87 8.47
CA PRO A 10 1.74 -17.97 9.24
C PRO A 10 1.25 -17.62 10.66
N PRO A 11 1.94 -16.74 11.43
CA PRO A 11 1.46 -16.30 12.74
C PRO A 11 0.24 -15.37 12.71
N ALA A 12 -0.22 -14.95 11.52
CA ALA A 12 -1.26 -13.95 11.38
C ALA A 12 -2.65 -14.50 11.71
N GLY A 13 -3.23 -14.00 12.81
CA GLY A 13 -4.65 -14.17 13.13
C GLY A 13 -5.56 -13.10 12.52
N SER A 14 -6.87 -13.21 12.75
CA SER A 14 -7.86 -12.22 12.29
C SER A 14 -7.69 -10.83 12.92
N SER A 15 -6.96 -10.74 14.04
CA SER A 15 -6.65 -9.50 14.76
C SER A 15 -5.30 -8.88 14.37
N SER A 16 -4.48 -9.55 13.55
CA SER A 16 -3.17 -9.02 13.16
C SER A 16 -3.29 -7.81 12.24
N ARG A 17 -2.40 -6.83 12.34
CA ARG A 17 -2.51 -5.55 11.61
C ARG A 17 -1.25 -5.26 10.82
N ILE A 18 -1.39 -4.62 9.67
CA ILE A 18 -0.21 -4.12 8.93
C ILE A 18 0.27 -2.78 9.50
N GLY A 19 1.55 -2.49 9.31
CA GLY A 19 2.06 -1.12 9.34
C GLY A 19 2.08 -0.55 7.92
N ALA A 20 1.62 0.69 7.76
CA ALA A 20 1.66 1.38 6.47
C ALA A 20 1.81 2.89 6.64
N VAL A 21 2.46 3.53 5.67
CA VAL A 21 2.60 4.98 5.56
C VAL A 21 2.09 5.40 4.19
N ALA A 22 1.16 6.35 4.16
CA ALA A 22 0.68 6.94 2.91
C ALA A 22 1.06 8.42 2.84
N PHE A 23 1.48 8.90 1.67
CA PHE A 23 1.88 10.28 1.45
C PHE A 23 1.49 10.73 0.04
N ILE A 24 1.31 12.04 -0.10
CA ILE A 24 0.97 12.67 -1.38
C ILE A 24 2.24 13.26 -1.97
N HIS A 25 2.60 12.81 -3.16
CA HIS A 25 3.69 13.35 -3.95
C HIS A 25 3.10 14.22 -5.07
N ARG A 26 3.38 15.54 -5.04
CA ARG A 26 2.65 16.53 -5.88
C ARG A 26 3.36 16.94 -7.16
N PHE A 27 4.61 16.53 -7.34
CA PHE A 27 5.44 16.98 -8.44
C PHE A 27 6.06 15.79 -9.17
N GLY A 28 5.99 15.80 -10.50
CA GLY A 28 6.73 14.84 -11.31
C GLY A 28 8.23 15.13 -11.31
N ALA A 29 9.01 14.26 -11.97
CA ALA A 29 10.46 14.42 -12.08
C ALA A 29 10.91 15.74 -12.74
N LEU A 30 10.04 16.37 -13.55
CA LEU A 30 10.28 17.67 -14.18
C LEU A 30 9.65 18.85 -13.42
N LEU A 31 9.27 18.65 -12.15
CA LEU A 31 8.58 19.62 -11.30
C LEU A 31 7.23 20.13 -11.85
N ASN A 32 6.65 19.40 -12.82
CA ASN A 32 5.28 19.63 -13.26
C ASN A 32 4.30 19.15 -12.19
N PRO A 33 3.20 19.88 -11.91
CA PRO A 33 2.14 19.41 -11.02
C PRO A 33 1.64 18.05 -11.49
N HIS A 34 1.80 17.05 -10.63
CA HIS A 34 1.38 15.68 -10.90
C HIS A 34 1.15 14.99 -9.56
N GLU A 35 -0.11 14.80 -9.18
CA GLU A 35 -0.47 14.26 -7.87
C GLU A 35 -0.45 12.72 -7.89
N HIS A 36 0.45 12.14 -7.10
CA HIS A 36 0.51 10.72 -6.77
C HIS A 36 0.16 10.52 -5.30
N LEU A 37 -0.53 9.42 -5.02
CA LEU A 37 -0.70 8.91 -3.67
C LEU A 37 0.13 7.64 -3.55
N ASP A 38 1.22 7.74 -2.79
CA ASP A 38 2.10 6.61 -2.52
C ASP A 38 1.73 5.99 -1.18
N CYS A 39 1.79 4.66 -1.11
CA CYS A 39 1.52 3.90 0.11
C CYS A 39 2.58 2.81 0.27
N LEU A 40 3.38 2.93 1.32
CA LEU A 40 4.36 1.94 1.71
C LEU A 40 3.75 1.04 2.78
N VAL A 41 3.77 -0.27 2.55
CA VAL A 41 3.25 -1.27 3.48
C VAL A 41 4.42 -2.14 3.92
N ILE A 42 4.59 -2.31 5.23
CA ILE A 42 5.63 -3.19 5.78
C ILE A 42 5.34 -4.64 5.38
N GLU A 43 6.38 -5.39 5.03
CA GLU A 43 6.32 -6.82 4.69
C GLU A 43 6.14 -7.69 5.94
N GLY A 44 4.98 -7.57 6.57
CA GLY A 44 4.62 -8.37 7.73
C GLY A 44 3.37 -7.84 8.43
N VAL A 45 3.11 -8.41 9.60
CA VAL A 45 1.98 -8.00 10.44
C VAL A 45 2.41 -7.88 11.89
N PHE A 46 1.65 -7.10 12.65
CA PHE A 46 1.75 -6.97 14.08
C PHE A 46 0.62 -7.75 14.75
N THR A 47 0.94 -8.52 15.79
CA THR A 47 -0.04 -9.08 16.71
C THR A 47 0.11 -8.41 18.07
N ALA A 48 -0.98 -8.09 18.75
CA ALA A 48 -0.94 -7.61 20.12
C ALA A 48 -1.16 -8.78 21.10
N ASN A 49 -0.35 -8.87 22.15
CA ASN A 49 -0.61 -9.77 23.26
C ASN A 49 -1.72 -9.20 24.19
N ALA A 50 -2.08 -9.93 25.24
CA ALA A 50 -3.12 -9.50 26.19
C ALA A 50 -2.81 -8.17 26.91
N SER A 51 -1.52 -7.80 27.03
CA SER A 51 -1.08 -6.51 27.58
C SER A 51 -1.03 -5.37 26.54
N GLY A 52 -1.36 -5.64 25.28
CA GLY A 52 -1.30 -4.67 24.19
C GLY A 52 0.09 -4.50 23.56
N ALA A 53 1.11 -5.24 24.03
CA ALA A 53 2.43 -5.19 23.43
C ALA A 53 2.40 -5.83 22.04
N ALA A 54 2.92 -5.11 21.04
CA ALA A 54 2.94 -5.54 19.66
C ALA A 54 4.19 -6.38 19.35
N THR A 55 3.98 -7.54 18.73
CA THR A 55 5.02 -8.38 18.16
C THR A 55 4.93 -8.32 16.65
N PHE A 56 6.03 -7.99 15.99
CA PHE A 56 6.13 -8.02 14.53
C PHE A 56 6.41 -9.45 14.05
N HIS A 57 5.73 -9.83 12.97
CA HIS A 57 5.92 -11.09 12.27
C HIS A 57 6.16 -10.78 10.80
N GLU A 58 7.38 -11.08 10.35
CA GLU A 58 7.75 -10.97 8.95
C GLU A 58 6.87 -11.89 8.10
N SER A 59 6.41 -11.40 6.96
CA SER A 59 5.73 -12.23 5.98
C SER A 59 6.73 -12.92 5.06
N GLY A 60 6.38 -14.10 4.55
CA GLY A 60 7.06 -14.62 3.37
C GLY A 60 6.86 -13.71 2.16
N ALA A 61 7.79 -13.78 1.20
CA ALA A 61 7.68 -13.03 -0.04
C ALA A 61 6.36 -13.38 -0.77
N PRO A 62 5.54 -12.38 -1.14
CA PRO A 62 4.32 -12.63 -1.90
C PRO A 62 4.67 -13.15 -3.30
N ASP A 63 3.89 -14.12 -3.78
CA ASP A 63 3.99 -14.54 -5.18
C ASP A 63 3.36 -13.49 -6.13
N GLN A 64 3.75 -13.54 -7.40
CA GLN A 64 3.25 -12.59 -8.41
C GLN A 64 1.72 -12.59 -8.50
N LYS A 65 1.09 -13.76 -8.35
CA LYS A 65 -0.36 -13.90 -8.38
C LYS A 65 -1.04 -13.10 -7.27
N LEU A 66 -0.51 -13.15 -6.05
CA LEU A 66 -1.03 -12.38 -4.93
C LEU A 66 -0.85 -10.88 -5.17
N LEU A 67 0.29 -10.46 -5.73
CA LEU A 67 0.54 -9.07 -6.11
C LEU A 67 -0.48 -8.58 -7.14
N ASP A 68 -0.73 -9.36 -8.19
CA ASP A 68 -1.72 -9.03 -9.22
C ASP A 68 -3.14 -8.94 -8.65
N GLU A 69 -3.52 -9.87 -7.77
CA GLU A 69 -4.81 -9.84 -7.07
C GLU A 69 -4.97 -8.58 -6.20
N VAL A 70 -3.90 -8.20 -5.48
CA VAL A 70 -3.89 -7.02 -4.63
C VAL A 70 -4.00 -5.75 -5.48
N HIS A 71 -3.19 -5.66 -6.52
CA HIS A 71 -3.18 -4.55 -7.46
C HIS A 71 -4.57 -4.36 -8.08
N ALA A 72 -5.15 -5.40 -8.68
CA ALA A 72 -6.49 -5.34 -9.26
C ALA A 72 -7.54 -4.89 -8.23
N LYS A 73 -7.49 -5.39 -6.99
CA LYS A 73 -8.42 -4.98 -5.93
C LYS A 73 -8.26 -3.52 -5.53
N VAL A 74 -7.03 -3.03 -5.43
CA VAL A 74 -6.76 -1.62 -5.10
C VAL A 74 -7.27 -0.71 -6.20
N ARG A 75 -6.96 -1.02 -7.47
CA ARG A 75 -7.44 -0.30 -8.65
C ARG A 75 -8.96 -0.16 -8.65
N HIS A 76 -9.68 -1.28 -8.62
CA HIS A 76 -11.15 -1.27 -8.61
C HIS A 76 -11.75 -0.51 -7.42
N ARG A 77 -11.13 -0.63 -6.23
CA ARG A 77 -11.60 0.10 -5.05
C ARG A 77 -11.43 1.61 -5.18
N LEU A 78 -10.32 2.06 -5.75
CA LEU A 78 -10.08 3.49 -5.96
C LEU A 78 -11.01 4.05 -7.03
N LEU A 79 -11.11 3.41 -8.19
CA LEU A 79 -12.01 3.81 -9.27
C LEU A 79 -13.45 3.93 -8.76
N ARG A 80 -13.96 2.88 -8.07
CA ARG A 80 -15.28 2.93 -7.44
C ARG A 80 -15.43 4.04 -6.39
N ALA A 81 -14.37 4.39 -5.68
CA ALA A 81 -14.41 5.48 -4.71
C ALA A 81 -14.48 6.85 -5.40
N LEU A 82 -13.74 7.04 -6.49
CA LEU A 82 -13.76 8.27 -7.30
C LEU A 82 -15.11 8.47 -7.99
N THR A 83 -15.67 7.40 -8.58
CA THR A 83 -17.00 7.44 -9.20
C THR A 83 -18.09 7.79 -8.19
N ARG A 84 -18.09 7.17 -7.01
CA ARG A 84 -19.06 7.50 -5.95
C ARG A 84 -18.93 8.93 -5.40
N ARG A 85 -17.78 9.57 -5.61
CA ARG A 85 -17.55 10.97 -5.23
C ARG A 85 -17.89 11.96 -6.36
N GLY A 86 -18.28 11.47 -7.54
CA GLY A 86 -18.54 12.31 -8.71
C GLY A 86 -17.28 12.92 -9.32
N VAL A 87 -16.11 12.36 -9.03
CA VAL A 87 -14.81 12.85 -9.57
C VAL A 87 -14.45 12.15 -10.89
N LEU A 88 -15.04 10.98 -11.14
CA LEU A 88 -14.80 10.16 -12.32
C LEU A 88 -16.12 9.60 -12.84
N GLU A 89 -16.37 9.67 -14.14
CA GLU A 89 -17.58 9.08 -14.72
C GLU A 89 -17.54 7.54 -14.66
N PRO A 90 -18.69 6.85 -14.53
CA PRO A 90 -18.71 5.39 -14.51
C PRO A 90 -18.08 4.75 -15.75
N GLU A 91 -18.32 5.32 -16.94
CA GLU A 91 -17.79 4.81 -18.21
C GLU A 91 -16.25 4.95 -18.28
N ASP A 92 -15.72 6.07 -17.80
CA ASP A 92 -14.27 6.27 -17.68
C ASP A 92 -13.67 5.29 -16.67
N ALA A 93 -14.34 5.05 -15.53
CA ALA A 93 -13.90 4.11 -14.53
C ALA A 93 -13.82 2.67 -15.05
N GLU A 94 -14.79 2.22 -15.86
CA GLU A 94 -14.76 0.91 -16.51
C GLU A 94 -13.61 0.83 -17.52
N THR A 95 -13.45 1.86 -18.36
CA THR A 95 -12.37 1.93 -19.34
C THR A 95 -10.99 1.88 -18.67
N MET A 96 -10.81 2.62 -17.56
CA MET A 96 -9.59 2.64 -16.77
C MET A 96 -9.33 1.33 -16.02
N ALA A 97 -10.38 0.58 -15.68
CA ALA A 97 -10.24 -0.74 -15.07
C ALA A 97 -9.65 -1.77 -16.04
N ASP A 98 -9.76 -1.56 -17.34
CA ASP A 98 -9.24 -2.45 -18.39
C ASP A 98 -7.89 -2.01 -18.96
N TRP A 99 -7.34 -0.87 -18.52
CA TRP A 99 -6.04 -0.40 -18.99
C TRP A 99 -4.91 -1.41 -18.71
N GLU A 100 -4.10 -1.63 -19.74
CA GLU A 100 -2.87 -2.42 -19.66
C GLU A 100 -1.85 -1.75 -18.72
N HIS A 101 -0.88 -2.53 -18.26
CA HIS A 101 0.20 -2.07 -17.37
C HIS A 101 -0.28 -1.40 -16.08
N GLY A 102 -1.48 -1.72 -15.61
CA GLY A 102 -2.03 -1.21 -14.36
C GLY A 102 -2.65 0.18 -14.47
N GLY A 103 -2.61 0.86 -15.62
CA GLY A 103 -3.33 2.12 -15.82
C GLY A 103 -2.88 3.28 -14.90
N GLY A 104 -1.59 3.33 -14.56
CA GLY A 104 -1.03 4.33 -13.63
C GLY A 104 -1.10 3.94 -12.15
N PHE A 105 -1.56 2.72 -11.84
CA PHE A 105 -1.51 2.13 -10.52
C PHE A 105 -0.31 1.21 -10.43
N SER A 106 0.78 1.66 -9.81
CA SER A 106 1.98 0.83 -9.65
C SER A 106 1.97 0.09 -8.31
N LEU A 107 2.45 -1.16 -8.32
CA LEU A 107 2.74 -1.94 -7.11
C LEU A 107 4.15 -2.51 -7.24
N ASP A 108 5.00 -2.19 -6.28
CA ASP A 108 6.39 -2.64 -6.21
C ASP A 108 6.65 -3.27 -4.83
N THR A 109 7.42 -4.35 -4.78
CA THR A 109 7.85 -5.02 -3.55
C THR A 109 9.21 -4.52 -3.06
N HIS A 110 9.93 -3.73 -3.86
CA HIS A 110 11.28 -3.28 -3.53
C HIS A 110 11.31 -1.78 -3.20
N ALA A 111 11.00 -1.44 -1.95
CA ALA A 111 11.18 -0.09 -1.43
C ALA A 111 11.97 -0.12 -0.11
N GLU A 112 13.12 0.55 -0.08
CA GLU A 112 13.95 0.68 1.12
C GLU A 112 13.82 2.08 1.72
N LEU A 113 13.48 2.16 3.01
CA LEU A 113 13.45 3.42 3.76
C LEU A 113 14.72 3.53 4.60
N ALA A 114 15.65 4.38 4.19
CA ALA A 114 16.83 4.71 5.00
C ALA A 114 16.47 5.73 6.10
N TYR A 115 16.71 5.39 7.36
CA TYR A 115 16.61 6.33 8.47
C TYR A 115 17.95 7.03 8.70
N HIS A 116 18.02 8.33 8.39
CA HIS A 116 19.12 9.19 8.80
C HIS A 116 18.75 9.96 10.06
N GLY A 117 19.11 9.39 11.23
CA GLY A 117 18.89 10.03 12.52
C GLY A 117 19.84 11.21 12.75
N TYR A 118 19.28 12.40 12.98
CA TYR A 118 20.05 13.53 13.52
C TYR A 118 20.31 13.29 15.01
N ARG A 119 21.58 13.18 15.40
CA ARG A 119 21.99 13.17 16.82
C ARG A 119 21.84 14.58 17.38
N TYR A 120 20.81 14.81 18.19
CA TYR A 120 20.81 15.95 19.12
C TYR A 120 21.94 15.72 20.14
N HIS A 121 23.02 16.48 20.05
CA HIS A 121 23.92 16.71 21.18
C HIS A 121 23.28 17.81 22.02
N SER A 122 22.82 17.50 23.23
CA SER A 122 22.65 18.55 24.24
C SER A 122 24.06 18.91 24.73
N THR A 123 24.29 20.21 24.84
CA THR A 123 25.38 20.76 25.65
C THR A 123 25.04 20.64 27.14
#